data_AF-A0A498NN95-F1
#
_entry.id   AF-A0A498NN95-F1
#
_cell.length_a   1.000
_cell.length_b   1.000
_cell.length_c   1.000
_cell.angle_alpha   90.00
_cell.angle_beta   90.00
_cell.angle_gamma   90.00
#
_symmetry.space_group_name_H-M   'P 1'
#
loop_
_entity.id
_entity.type
_entity.pdbx_description
1 polymer ?
#
loop_
_entity_poly.entity_id
_entity_poly.type
_entity_poly.pdbx_seq_one_letter_code
_entity_poly.pdbx_strand_id
1 'polypeptide(L)'
;MDGPEDSEMEVDGEEFDSTIPSDTDFLIARSTTDDHYSYREPEKGSWFIQSLCQNLEQHCPKGADIQTILLSVNNEVSSRGFNSKQMPIHEVALRKKLVLRPV
;
A
#
# COMPACT_ATOMS: atom_id res chain seq x y z
N MET A 1 -25.36 -63.12 6.85
CA MET A 1 -26.17 -62.02 6.28
C MET A 1 -25.32 -60.79 6.50
N ASP A 2 -24.49 -60.48 5.50
CA ASP A 2 -23.61 -59.31 5.51
C ASP A 2 -24.42 -58.13 4.99
N GLY A 3 -24.72 -57.18 5.86
CA GLY A 3 -25.29 -55.89 5.47
C GLY A 3 -24.22 -55.06 4.75
N PRO A 4 -24.60 -54.11 3.88
CA PRO A 4 -23.61 -53.26 3.25
C PRO A 4 -22.94 -52.42 4.34
N GLU A 5 -21.61 -52.42 4.35
CA GLU A 5 -20.84 -51.40 5.06
C GLU A 5 -21.19 -50.07 4.40
N ASP A 6 -21.91 -49.21 5.12
CA ASP A 6 -22.02 -47.80 4.77
C ASP A 6 -20.59 -47.24 4.81
N SER A 7 -19.98 -47.10 3.63
CA SER A 7 -18.72 -46.41 3.48
C SER A 7 -18.96 -44.93 3.79
N GLU A 8 -18.72 -44.54 5.04
CA GLU A 8 -18.57 -43.13 5.41
C GLU A 8 -17.45 -42.55 4.53
N MET A 9 -17.83 -41.70 3.58
CA MET A 9 -16.86 -41.02 2.73
C MET A 9 -16.09 -40.04 3.60
N GLU A 10 -14.81 -40.32 3.83
CA GLU A 10 -13.88 -39.35 4.43
C GLU A 10 -13.68 -38.21 3.43
N VAL A 11 -13.91 -36.98 3.89
CA VAL A 11 -13.62 -35.76 3.14
C VAL A 11 -12.23 -35.27 3.53
N ASP A 12 -11.31 -35.26 2.56
CA ASP A 12 -9.92 -34.82 2.70
C ASP A 12 -9.84 -33.29 2.86
N GLY A 13 -10.32 -32.76 3.98
CA GLY A 13 -10.14 -31.35 4.33
C GLY A 13 -11.29 -30.77 5.14
N GLU A 14 -10.96 -30.21 6.29
CA GLU A 14 -11.79 -29.14 6.84
C GLU A 14 -11.68 -27.96 5.88
N GLU A 15 -12.74 -27.69 5.12
CA GLU A 15 -12.94 -26.42 4.42
C GLU A 15 -13.19 -25.35 5.49
N PHE A 16 -12.16 -25.06 6.29
CA PHE A 16 -12.10 -23.81 7.02
C PHE A 16 -11.99 -22.74 5.96
N ASP A 17 -13.13 -22.12 5.67
CA ASP A 17 -13.22 -20.89 4.91
C ASP A 17 -12.20 -19.92 5.53
N SER A 18 -11.06 -19.75 4.88
CA SER A 18 -9.93 -19.04 5.47
C SER A 18 -10.27 -17.56 5.49
N THR A 19 -10.85 -17.09 6.59
CA THR A 19 -11.24 -15.70 6.74
C THR A 19 -10.04 -14.79 7.02
N ILE A 20 -10.18 -13.51 6.67
CA ILE A 20 -9.19 -12.46 6.92
C ILE A 20 -9.89 -11.29 7.63
N PRO A 21 -9.16 -10.46 8.40
CA PRO A 21 -9.75 -9.27 9.01
C PRO A 21 -10.37 -8.34 7.97
N SER A 22 -11.47 -7.67 8.30
CA SER A 22 -12.14 -6.71 7.40
C SER A 22 -11.23 -5.56 6.98
N ASP A 23 -10.35 -5.14 7.88
CA ASP A 23 -9.50 -3.96 7.72
C ASP A 23 -8.11 -4.35 7.21
N THR A 24 -8.05 -5.25 6.24
CA THR A 24 -6.82 -5.70 5.59
C THR A 24 -6.76 -5.29 4.14
N ASP A 25 -5.56 -5.34 3.56
CA ASP A 25 -5.29 -4.96 2.17
C ASP A 25 -5.57 -3.48 1.85
N PHE A 26 -5.53 -2.63 2.89
CA PHE A 26 -5.54 -1.17 2.75
C PHE A 26 -4.12 -0.57 2.77
N LEU A 27 -3.94 0.47 1.96
CA LEU A 27 -2.79 1.37 2.01
C LEU A 27 -3.32 2.80 1.93
N ILE A 28 -3.06 3.60 2.96
CA ILE A 28 -3.47 5.00 3.01
C ILE A 28 -2.21 5.85 3.06
N ALA A 29 -1.96 6.65 2.02
CA ALA A 29 -0.84 7.58 1.98
C ALA A 29 -1.35 9.02 2.13
N ARG A 30 -1.00 9.68 3.24
CA ARG A 30 -1.34 11.07 3.53
C ARG A 30 -0.15 11.98 3.21
N SER A 31 -0.46 13.17 2.70
CA SER A 31 0.56 14.13 2.28
C SER A 31 1.35 14.73 3.43
N THR A 32 0.82 14.69 4.65
CA THR A 32 1.45 15.24 5.85
C THR A 32 0.98 14.47 7.08
N THR A 33 1.72 14.58 8.18
CA THR A 33 1.32 14.08 9.50
C THR A 33 0.13 14.86 10.03
N ASP A 34 -0.60 14.26 10.96
CA ASP A 34 -1.76 14.88 11.58
C ASP A 34 -1.38 16.23 12.22
N ASP A 35 -2.34 17.16 12.24
CA ASP A 35 -2.19 18.54 12.75
C ASP A 35 -1.15 19.42 12.03
N HIS A 36 -0.65 19.02 10.86
CA HIS A 36 0.30 19.80 10.06
C HIS A 36 -0.27 20.26 8.72
N TYR A 37 0.31 21.32 8.16
CA TYR A 37 -0.05 21.81 6.83
C TYR A 37 0.48 20.89 5.72
N SER A 38 -0.25 20.85 4.60
CA SER A 38 0.18 20.25 3.35
C SER A 38 0.37 21.36 2.31
N TYR A 39 1.59 21.53 1.82
CA TYR A 39 1.96 22.65 0.96
C TYR A 39 1.71 22.38 -0.53
N ARG A 40 1.39 23.46 -1.22
CA ARG A 40 1.11 23.48 -2.66
C ARG A 40 1.76 24.69 -3.32
N GLU A 41 2.38 24.44 -4.47
CA GLU A 41 2.80 25.48 -5.40
C GLU A 41 1.64 25.77 -6.36
N PRO A 42 1.18 27.03 -6.47
CA PRO A 42 0.00 27.37 -7.28
C PRO A 42 0.03 26.86 -8.71
N GLU A 43 1.20 26.88 -9.34
CA GLU A 43 1.37 26.54 -10.75
C GLU A 43 1.82 25.09 -10.99
N LYS A 44 2.40 24.42 -9.97
CA LYS A 44 2.99 23.08 -10.12
C LYS A 44 2.23 21.96 -9.42
N GLY A 45 1.33 22.30 -8.48
CA GLY A 45 0.59 21.34 -7.67
C GLY A 45 1.18 21.12 -6.27
N SER A 46 0.68 20.12 -5.55
CA SER A 46 1.13 19.86 -4.17
C SER A 46 2.49 19.20 -4.12
N TRP A 47 3.29 19.47 -3.09
CA TRP A 47 4.61 18.85 -2.94
C TRP A 47 4.52 17.33 -2.95
N PHE A 48 3.56 16.78 -2.19
CA PHE A 48 3.34 15.34 -2.10
C PHE A 48 2.95 14.71 -3.44
N ILE A 49 1.96 15.24 -4.15
CA ILE A 49 1.50 14.64 -5.41
C ILE A 49 2.56 14.76 -6.50
N GLN A 50 3.28 15.89 -6.56
CA GLN A 50 4.41 16.04 -7.49
C GLN A 50 5.47 14.97 -7.25
N SER A 51 5.95 14.82 -6.00
CA SER A 51 6.93 13.81 -5.64
C SER A 51 6.41 12.39 -5.88
N LEU A 52 5.14 12.12 -5.57
CA LEU A 52 4.51 10.82 -5.78
C LEU A 52 4.51 10.43 -7.26
N CYS A 53 4.04 11.30 -8.15
CA CYS A 53 4.00 11.03 -9.59
C CYS A 53 5.42 10.78 -10.13
N GLN A 54 6.39 11.64 -9.79
CA GLN A 54 7.79 11.49 -10.22
C GLN A 54 8.39 10.16 -9.77
N ASN A 55 8.18 9.78 -8.50
CA ASN A 55 8.72 8.54 -7.97
C ASN A 55 8.00 7.30 -8.53
N LEU A 56 6.71 7.37 -8.82
CA LEU A 56 5.99 6.30 -9.51
C LEU A 56 6.51 6.10 -10.93
N GLU A 57 6.62 7.18 -11.72
CA GLU A 57 7.16 7.15 -13.09
C GLU A 57 8.59 6.58 -13.13
N GLN A 58 9.42 6.96 -12.16
CA GLN A 58 10.81 6.51 -12.08
C GLN A 58 10.98 5.04 -11.63
N HIS A 59 10.15 4.57 -10.70
CA HIS A 59 10.42 3.31 -9.99
C HIS A 59 9.45 2.17 -10.33
N CYS A 60 8.22 2.46 -10.77
CA CYS A 60 7.29 1.42 -11.21
C CYS A 60 7.84 0.59 -12.38
N PRO A 61 8.45 1.17 -13.44
CA PRO A 61 9.05 0.39 -14.53
C PRO A 61 10.22 -0.51 -14.09
N LYS A 62 10.85 -0.19 -12.95
CA LYS A 62 11.93 -0.98 -12.35
C LYS A 62 11.43 -2.09 -11.43
N GLY A 63 10.10 -2.23 -11.27
CA GLY A 63 9.48 -3.23 -10.41
C GLY A 63 9.57 -2.93 -8.92
N ALA A 64 9.80 -1.69 -8.51
CA ALA A 64 9.78 -1.31 -7.11
C ALA A 64 8.35 -1.46 -6.53
N ASP A 65 8.24 -1.93 -5.30
CA ASP A 65 6.97 -1.98 -4.59
C ASP A 65 6.57 -0.59 -4.07
N ILE A 66 5.27 -0.37 -3.89
CA ILE A 66 4.70 0.92 -3.51
C ILE A 66 5.26 1.46 -2.18
N GLN A 67 5.61 0.61 -1.22
CA GLN A 67 6.14 1.07 0.07
C GLN A 67 7.55 1.64 -0.11
N THR A 68 8.38 0.96 -0.90
CA THR A 68 9.70 1.47 -1.31
C THR A 68 9.57 2.82 -2.03
N ILE A 69 8.59 2.97 -2.93
CA ILE A 69 8.33 4.23 -3.63
C ILE A 69 7.92 5.34 -2.64
N LEU A 70 7.00 5.04 -1.73
CA LEU A 70 6.53 6.00 -0.71
C LEU A 70 7.64 6.43 0.26
N LEU A 71 8.63 5.59 0.53
CA LEU A 71 9.83 5.99 1.29
C LEU A 71 10.65 7.04 0.53
N SER A 72 10.81 6.89 -0.79
CA SER A 72 11.47 7.90 -1.61
C SER A 72 10.68 9.22 -1.65
N VAL A 73 9.35 9.14 -1.74
CA VAL A 73 8.46 10.31 -1.64
C VAL A 73 8.62 11.02 -0.29
N ASN A 74 8.65 10.27 0.81
CA ASN A 74 8.86 10.82 2.16
C ASN A 74 10.19 11.58 2.23
N ASN A 75 11.28 10.96 1.76
CA ASN A 75 12.59 11.58 1.74
C ASN A 75 12.60 12.87 0.91
N GLU A 76 12.01 12.85 -0.29
CA GLU A 76 11.96 14.00 -1.17
C GLU A 76 11.14 15.15 -0.56
N VAL A 77 9.92 14.89 -0.09
CA VAL A 77 9.05 15.92 0.48
C VAL A 77 9.65 16.51 1.76
N SER A 78 10.25 15.69 2.62
CA SER A 78 10.89 16.15 3.87
C SER A 78 12.08 17.09 3.63
N SER A 79 12.76 16.94 2.50
CA SER A 79 13.88 17.78 2.08
C SER A 79 13.44 19.13 1.48
N ARG A 80 12.16 19.29 1.09
CA ARG A 80 11.64 20.53 0.49
C ARG A 80 11.51 21.66 1.51
N GLY A 81 11.48 22.88 0.98
CA GLY A 81 11.26 24.11 1.72
C GLY A 81 12.44 24.55 2.61
N PHE A 82 12.61 25.86 2.74
CA PHE A 82 13.59 26.46 3.65
C PHE A 82 12.98 26.70 5.03
N ASN A 83 11.85 27.41 5.09
CA ASN A 83 11.16 27.79 6.33
C ASN A 83 9.89 26.97 6.62
N SER A 84 9.58 26.01 5.76
CA SER A 84 8.39 25.18 5.86
C SER A 84 8.78 23.75 5.59
N LYS A 85 8.29 22.83 6.43
CA LYS A 85 8.59 21.40 6.36
C LYS A 85 7.30 20.61 6.30
N GLN A 86 7.35 19.49 5.61
CA GLN A 86 6.22 18.59 5.41
C GLN A 86 6.73 17.17 5.47
N MET A 87 6.04 16.32 6.23
CA MET A 87 6.39 14.91 6.37
C MET A 87 5.18 14.05 5.99
N PRO A 88 5.17 13.41 4.82
CA PRO A 88 4.09 12.48 4.47
C PRO A 88 4.14 11.23 5.37
N ILE A 89 2.98 10.58 5.53
CA ILE A 89 2.82 9.36 6.32
C ILE A 89 2.04 8.33 5.52
N HIS A 90 2.34 7.05 5.71
CA HIS A 90 1.58 5.95 5.11
C HIS A 90 1.18 4.93 6.18
N GLU A 91 -0.10 4.56 6.17
CA GLU A 91 -0.68 3.49 6.99
C GLU A 91 -0.88 2.25 6.12
N VAL A 92 -0.40 1.11 6.60
CA VAL A 92 -0.28 -0.11 5.80
C VAL A 92 -0.92 -1.28 6.53
N ALA A 93 -1.92 -1.88 5.89
CA ALA A 93 -2.51 -3.16 6.27
C ALA A 93 -2.41 -4.20 5.12
N LEU A 94 -1.48 -3.98 4.18
CA LEU A 94 -1.20 -4.87 3.06
C LEU A 94 -0.58 -6.19 3.52
N ARG A 95 -1.11 -7.32 3.03
CA ARG A 95 -0.53 -8.65 3.32
C ARG A 95 0.49 -9.14 2.31
N LYS A 96 0.67 -8.40 1.21
CA LYS A 96 1.59 -8.71 0.11
C LYS A 96 2.24 -7.43 -0.42
N LYS A 97 3.39 -7.58 -1.10
CA LYS A 97 4.01 -6.47 -1.83
C LYS A 97 3.10 -6.05 -3.00
N LEU A 98 2.80 -4.76 -3.08
CA LEU A 98 2.07 -4.18 -4.20
C LEU A 98 3.08 -3.55 -5.17
N VAL A 99 3.21 -4.15 -6.36
CA VAL A 99 4.05 -3.63 -7.46
C VAL A 99 3.12 -3.18 -8.58
N LEU A 100 3.25 -1.93 -8.99
CA LEU A 100 2.48 -1.37 -10.11
C LEU A 100 3.29 -1.53 -11.39
N ARG A 101 2.83 -2.41 -12.29
CA ARG A 101 3.50 -2.62 -13.58
C ARG A 101 2.96 -1.63 -14.60
N PRO A 102 3.82 -0.98 -15.40
CA PRO A 102 3.38 -0.23 -16.57
C PRO A 102 2.59 -1.17 -17.51
N VAL A 103 1.50 -0.64 -18.09
CA VAL A 103 0.72 -1.30 -19.16
C VAL A 103 1.32 -0.99 -20.52
#